data_AF-A0A382TIT2-F1
#
_entry.id   AF-A0A382TIT2-F1
#
_cell.length_a   1.000
_cell.length_b   1.000
_cell.length_c   1.000
_cell.angle_alpha   90.00
_cell.angle_beta   90.00
_cell.angle_gamma   90.00
#
_symmetry.space_group_name_H-M   'P 1'
#
loop_
_entity.id
_entity.type
_entity.pdbx_description
1 polymer ?
#
loop_
_entity_poly.entity_id
_entity_poly.type
_entity_poly.pdbx_seq_one_letter_code
_entity_poly.pdbx_strand_id
1 'polypeptide(L)' 'MKTIAIAGASGTIGVALEKSLVQKGHSVKRLVRRGEFDDSEIFWDPRNNDLDPNRLVGIDAIVNLAGV' A
#
# COMPACT_ATOMS: atom_id res chain seq x y z
N MET A 1 2.39 -11.06 -13.08
CA MET A 1 1.45 -10.46 -12.10
C MET A 1 2.09 -10.51 -10.72
N LYS A 2 2.03 -9.41 -9.97
CA LYS A 2 2.62 -9.27 -8.63
C LYS A 2 1.70 -8.43 -7.76
N THR A 3 1.70 -8.65 -6.45
CA THR A 3 0.97 -7.83 -5.47
C THR A 3 1.94 -6.87 -4.80
N ILE A 4 1.66 -5.58 -4.87
CA ILE A 4 2.58 -4.52 -4.44
C ILE A 4 1.87 -3.65 -3.40
N ALA A 5 2.47 -3.50 -2.22
CA ALA A 5 1.96 -2.59 -1.19
C ALA A 5 2.57 -1.20 -1.35
N ILE A 6 1.77 -0.13 -1.22
CA ILE A 6 2.22 1.26 -1.35
C ILE A 6 1.83 2.06 -0.12
N ALA A 7 2.82 2.55 0.62
CA ALA A 7 2.64 3.62 1.60
C ALA A 7 2.68 4.99 0.91
N GLY A 8 1.79 5.90 1.31
CA GLY A 8 1.65 7.20 0.64
C GLY A 8 0.90 7.13 -0.71
N ALA A 9 0.08 6.11 -0.92
CA ALA A 9 -0.64 5.88 -2.18
C ALA A 9 -1.58 7.03 -2.59
N SER A 10 -2.09 7.82 -1.64
CA SER A 10 -2.99 8.96 -1.92
C SER A 10 -2.27 10.22 -2.41
N GLY A 11 -0.94 10.28 -2.35
CA GLY A 11 -0.16 11.43 -2.85
C GLY A 11 -0.02 11.43 -4.38
N THR A 12 0.39 12.55 -4.96
CA THR A 12 0.53 12.72 -6.43
C THR A 12 1.33 11.60 -7.09
N ILE A 13 2.47 11.23 -6.50
CA ILE A 13 3.33 10.14 -7.00
C ILE A 13 2.66 8.77 -6.77
N GLY A 14 2.05 8.57 -5.61
CA GLY A 14 1.37 7.31 -5.25
C GLY A 14 0.23 6.97 -6.22
N VAL A 15 -0.62 7.95 -6.52
CA VAL A 15 -1.75 7.78 -7.46
C VAL A 15 -1.25 7.44 -8.87
N ALA A 16 -0.22 8.13 -9.35
CA ALA A 16 0.37 7.85 -10.65
C ALA A 16 1.00 6.45 -10.72
N LEU A 17 1.70 6.05 -9.65
CA LEU A 17 2.34 4.74 -9.54
C LEU A 17 1.29 3.61 -9.51
N GLU A 18 0.26 3.73 -8.67
CA GLU A 18 -0.83 2.76 -8.59
C GLU A 18 -1.47 2.54 -9.96
N LYS A 19 -1.83 3.62 -10.65
CA LYS A 19 -2.40 3.55 -12.01
C LYS A 19 -1.47 2.82 -12.98
N SER A 20 -0.18 3.12 -12.97
CA SER A 20 0.81 2.45 -13.84
C SER A 20 0.95 0.96 -13.54
N LEU A 21 0.96 0.58 -12.27
CA LEU A 21 1.07 -0.82 -11.84
C LEU A 21 -0.17 -1.63 -12.23
N VAL A 22 -1.37 -1.09 -12.00
CA VAL A 22 -2.62 -1.72 -12.40
C VAL A 22 -2.69 -1.89 -13.92
N GLN A 23 -2.30 -0.87 -14.69
CA GLN A 23 -2.24 -0.96 -16.16
C GLN A 23 -1.28 -2.04 -16.67
N LYS A 24 -0.22 -2.36 -15.91
CA LYS A 24 0.71 -3.45 -16.20
C LYS A 24 0.23 -4.82 -15.70
N GLY A 25 -0.97 -4.91 -15.13
CA GLY A 25 -1.55 -6.15 -14.62
C GLY A 25 -1.03 -6.57 -13.24
N HIS A 26 -0.55 -5.63 -12.43
CA HIS A 26 -0.24 -5.87 -11.02
C HIS A 26 -1.43 -5.54 -10.12
N SER A 27 -1.48 -6.16 -8.95
CA SER A 27 -2.43 -5.82 -7.89
C SER A 27 -1.76 -4.86 -6.90
N VAL A 28 -2.52 -3.88 -6.41
CA VAL A 28 -2.02 -2.89 -5.44
C VAL A 28 -2.77 -3.02 -4.12
N LYS A 29 -2.02 -3.01 -3.01
CA LYS A 29 -2.55 -2.80 -1.66
C LYS A 29 -2.07 -1.45 -1.15
N ARG A 30 -2.94 -0.65 -0.54
CA ARG A 30 -2.61 0.69 -0.04
C ARG A 30 -2.37 0.63 1.47
N LEU A 31 -1.16 0.99 1.93
CA LEU A 31 -0.87 1.13 3.36
C LEU A 31 -1.46 2.47 3.83
N VAL A 32 -2.43 2.41 4.73
CA VAL A 32 -3.22 3.56 5.19
C VAL A 32 -3.10 3.75 6.70
N ARG A 33 -3.08 5.01 7.17
CA ARG A 33 -3.03 5.36 8.61
C ARG A 33 -4.40 5.52 9.26
N ARG A 34 -5.47 5.57 8.45
CA ARG A 34 -6.85 5.53 8.93
C ARG A 34 -7.34 4.08 8.96
N GLY A 35 -8.49 3.82 9.59
CA GLY A 35 -9.16 2.53 9.47
C GLY A 35 -9.35 2.13 7.99
N GLU A 36 -9.20 0.85 7.70
CA GLU A 36 -9.37 0.27 6.36
C GLU A 36 -10.81 0.45 5.86
N PHE A 37 -10.97 0.74 4.57
CA PHE A 37 -12.28 0.83 3.93
C PHE A 37 -12.69 -0.48 3.24
N ASP A 38 -11.72 -1.17 2.65
CA ASP A 38 -11.93 -2.42 1.92
C ASP A 38 -10.64 -3.28 1.95
N ASP A 39 -10.72 -4.48 1.40
CA ASP A 39 -9.61 -5.43 1.39
C ASP A 39 -8.39 -4.94 0.59
N SER A 40 -8.49 -3.91 -0.25
CA SER A 40 -7.34 -3.33 -0.96
C SER A 40 -6.48 -2.44 -0.05
N GLU A 41 -6.89 -2.23 1.20
CA GLU A 41 -6.18 -1.40 2.17
C GLU A 41 -5.58 -2.26 3.28
N ILE A 42 -4.44 -1.80 3.82
CA ILE A 42 -3.79 -2.40 4.97
C ILE A 42 -3.52 -1.28 5.96
N PHE A 43 -4.06 -1.39 7.16
CA PHE A 43 -3.77 -0.45 8.23
C PHE A 43 -2.29 -0.50 8.60
N TRP A 44 -1.69 0.67 8.75
CA TRP A 44 -0.31 0.85 9.17
C TRP A 44 -0.16 2.16 9.94
N ASP A 45 0.32 2.09 11.18
CA ASP A 45 0.77 3.25 11.95
C ASP A 45 2.28 3.16 12.25
N PRO A 46 3.14 3.88 11.49
CA PRO A 46 4.57 3.88 11.74
C PRO A 46 4.98 4.53 13.07
N ARG A 47 4.15 5.40 13.65
CA ARG A 47 4.50 6.10 14.91
C ARG A 47 4.41 5.18 16.12
N ASN A 48 3.44 4.27 16.09
CA ASN A 48 3.19 3.30 17.15
C ASN A 48 3.75 1.91 16.83
N ASN A 49 4.44 1.76 15.70
CA ASN A 49 4.92 0.47 15.18
C ASN A 49 3.78 -0.56 15.05
N ASP A 50 2.63 -0.10 14.59
CA ASP A 50 1.42 -0.91 14.47
C ASP A 50 1.20 -1.31 13.01
N LEU A 51 1.29 -2.61 12.77
CA LEU A 51 1.05 -3.27 11.49
C LEU A 51 0.89 -4.75 11.78
N ASP A 52 -0.25 -5.35 11.41
CA ASP A 52 -0.40 -6.80 11.48
C ASP A 52 0.45 -7.47 10.38
N PRO A 53 1.50 -8.24 10.72
CA PRO A 53 2.35 -8.89 9.73
C PRO A 53 1.59 -9.87 8.83
N ASN A 54 0.47 -10.44 9.31
CA ASN A 54 -0.34 -11.36 8.51
C ASN A 54 -0.98 -10.65 7.31
N ARG A 55 -1.22 -9.34 7.40
CA ARG A 55 -1.73 -8.53 6.29
C ARG A 55 -0.71 -8.39 5.14
N LEU A 56 0.58 -8.65 5.39
CA LEU A 56 1.64 -8.60 4.39
C LEU A 56 1.86 -9.94 3.67
N VAL A 57 1.20 -11.01 4.08
CA VAL A 57 1.35 -12.33 3.43
C VAL A 57 0.92 -12.23 1.97
N GLY A 58 1.77 -12.72 1.07
CA GLY A 58 1.52 -12.68 -0.39
C GLY A 58 1.83 -11.34 -1.08
N ILE A 59 2.35 -10.35 -0.35
CA ILE A 59 2.93 -9.14 -0.94
C ILE A 59 4.32 -9.48 -1.51
N ASP A 60 4.54 -9.17 -2.79
CA ASP A 60 5.82 -9.40 -3.46
C ASP A 60 6.81 -8.25 -3.26
N ALA A 61 6.30 -7.03 -3.08
CA ALA A 61 7.12 -5.83 -2.92
C ALA A 61 6.38 -4.73 -2.14
N ILE A 62 7.15 -3.89 -1.45
CA ILE A 62 6.65 -2.71 -0.72
C ILE A 62 7.33 -1.47 -1.27
N VAL A 63 6.54 -0.44 -1.57
CA VAL A 63 7.00 0.90 -1.96
C VAL A 63 6.60 1.88 -0.87
N ASN A 64 7.58 2.52 -0.23
CA ASN A 64 7.30 3.56 0.75
C ASN A 64 7.49 4.95 0.14
N LEU A 65 6.39 5.64 -0.15
CA LEU A 65 6.35 7.03 -0.59
C LEU A 65 5.82 7.96 0.51
N ALA A 66 5.59 7.46 1.72
CA ALA A 66 5.10 8.29 2.82
C ALA A 66 6.17 9.31 3.22
N GLY A 67 5.86 10.58 2.97
CA GLY A 67 6.64 11.74 3.41
C GLY A 67 5.94 12.48 4.56
N VAL A 68 6.68 13.41 5.16
CA VAL A 68 6.39 14.09 6.45
C VAL A 68 5.02 14.77 6.51
#